data_AF-A0A6I7NK54-F1
#
_entry.id   AF-A0A6I7NK54-F1
#
_cell.length_a   1.000
_cell.length_b   1.000
_cell.length_c   1.000
_cell.angle_alpha   90.00
_cell.angle_beta   90.00
_cell.angle_gamma   90.00
#
_symmetry.space_group_name_H-M   'P 1'
#
loop_
_entity.id
_entity.type
_entity.pdbx_description
1 polymer ?
#
loop_
_entity_poly.entity_id
_entity_poly.type
_entity_poly.pdbx_seq_one_letter_code
_entity_poly.pdbx_strand_id
1 'polypeptide(L)' 'MYEKEAVLAEGWYGSGRRHPFVDACLGQFVAIANSNRFFTLGQGGPLFKGHHAGITPDEMQVPLIVFQGDDLS' A
#
# COMPACT_ATOMS: atom_id res chain seq x y z
N MET A 1 2.26 -0.79 15.21
CA MET A 1 2.54 -2.08 14.52
C MET A 1 1.28 -2.92 14.66
N TYR A 2 0.98 -3.73 13.66
CA TYR A 2 -0.25 -4.53 13.57
C TYR A 2 0.11 -6.00 13.39
N GLU A 3 -0.73 -6.91 13.88
CA GLU A 3 -0.57 -8.35 13.61
C GLU A 3 -1.01 -8.66 12.18
N LYS A 4 -0.29 -9.58 11.51
CA LYS A 4 -0.61 -10.02 10.14
C LYS A 4 -2.07 -10.46 10.01
N GLU A 5 -2.55 -11.26 10.96
CA GLU A 5 -3.91 -11.79 10.93
C GLU A 5 -4.97 -10.69 11.04
N ALA A 6 -4.74 -9.67 11.86
CA ALA A 6 -5.64 -8.52 11.96
C ALA A 6 -5.70 -7.74 10.64
N VAL A 7 -4.54 -7.46 10.04
CA VAL A 7 -4.45 -6.75 8.75
C VAL A 7 -5.15 -7.53 7.62
N LEU A 8 -5.00 -8.86 7.61
CA LEU A 8 -5.67 -9.71 6.63
C LEU A 8 -7.19 -9.75 6.86
N ALA A 9 -7.64 -9.83 8.11
CA ALA A 9 -9.06 -9.83 8.46
C ALA A 9 -9.74 -8.50 8.12
N GLU A 10 -9.03 -7.38 8.26
CA GLU A 10 -9.51 -6.05 7.89
C GLU A 10 -9.48 -5.80 6.37
N GLY A 11 -8.93 -6.72 5.57
CA GLY A 11 -8.97 -6.64 4.11
C GLY A 11 -8.05 -5.58 3.49
N TRP A 12 -6.95 -5.21 4.17
CA TRP A 12 -6.06 -4.13 3.71
C TRP A 12 -5.40 -4.38 2.34
N TYR A 13 -5.30 -5.65 1.92
CA TYR A 13 -4.75 -6.04 0.63
C TYR A 13 -5.81 -6.26 -0.46
N GLY A 14 -7.04 -5.79 -0.22
CA GLY A 14 -8.17 -5.93 -1.13
C GLY A 14 -9.01 -7.18 -0.86
N SER A 15 -10.06 -7.31 -1.65
CA SER A 15 -11.02 -8.42 -1.57
C SER A 15 -10.74 -9.50 -2.62
N GLY A 16 -11.32 -10.69 -2.42
CA GLY A 16 -11.26 -11.79 -3.39
C GLY A 16 -10.45 -13.00 -2.91
N ARG A 17 -10.01 -13.83 -3.86
CA ARG A 17 -9.27 -15.05 -3.55
C ARG A 17 -7.88 -14.69 -3.05
N ARG A 18 -7.57 -15.12 -1.83
CA ARG A 18 -6.24 -15.01 -1.24
C ARG A 18 -5.18 -15.64 -2.15
N HIS A 19 -4.11 -14.90 -2.43
CA HIS A 19 -2.99 -15.40 -3.21
C HIS A 19 -2.21 -16.47 -2.41
N PRO A 20 -1.73 -17.56 -3.04
CA PRO A 20 -1.07 -18.67 -2.33
C PRO A 20 0.16 -18.26 -1.51
N PHE A 21 0.84 -17.19 -1.92
CA PHE A 21 2.09 -16.74 -1.31
C PHE A 21 1.93 -15.65 -0.24
N VAL A 22 0.70 -15.24 0.10
CA VAL A 22 0.48 -14.18 1.11
C VAL A 22 1.20 -14.49 2.42
N ASP A 23 1.14 -15.75 2.89
CA ASP A 23 1.80 -16.16 4.14
C ASP A 23 3.32 -16.20 4.07
N ALA A 24 3.87 -16.49 2.89
CA ALA A 24 5.31 -16.55 2.70
C ALA A 24 5.92 -15.15 2.55
N CYS A 25 5.15 -14.19 2.01
CA CYS A 25 5.62 -12.83 1.74
C CYS A 25 5.43 -11.88 2.94
N LEU A 26 4.43 -12.10 3.78
CA LEU A 26 4.15 -11.24 4.92
C LEU A 26 4.77 -11.78 6.20
N GLY A 27 5.52 -10.92 6.91
CA GLY A 27 5.97 -11.20 8.27
C GLY A 27 4.80 -11.27 9.25
N GLN A 28 5.06 -11.73 10.49
CA GLN A 28 4.03 -11.87 11.53
C GLN A 28 3.40 -10.52 11.94
N PHE A 29 4.13 -9.43 11.68
CA PHE A 29 3.70 -8.08 12.01
C PHE A 29 3.93 -7.13 10.86
N VAL A 30 3.05 -6.14 10.75
CA VAL A 30 3.11 -5.06 9.76
C VAL A 30 3.38 -3.75 10.48
N ALA A 31 4.44 -3.05 10.09
CA ALA A 31 4.75 -1.71 10.58
C ALA A 31 4.36 -0.68 9.52
N ILE A 32 3.66 0.37 9.95
CA ILE A 32 3.33 1.53 9.12
C ILE A 32 4.05 2.73 9.73
N ALA A 33 4.76 3.48 8.89
CA ALA A 33 5.29 4.78 9.27
C ALA A 33 4.16 5.81 9.19
N ASN A 34 4.03 6.65 10.21
CA ASN A 34 3.00 7.69 10.26
C ASN A 34 3.61 9.05 9.89
N SER A 35 2.80 9.93 9.32
CA SER A 35 3.20 11.29 8.91
C SER A 35 4.35 11.25 7.88
N ASN A 36 5.22 12.26 7.87
CA ASN A 36 6.34 12.39 6.93
C ASN A 36 7.57 11.56 7.34
N ARG A 37 7.40 10.25 7.53
CA ARG A 37 8.45 9.31 7.91
C ARG A 37 8.44 8.08 7.02
N PHE A 38 9.60 7.47 6.84
CA PHE A 38 9.76 6.18 6.17
C PHE A 38 10.84 5.36 6.90
N PHE A 39 10.83 4.04 6.69
CA PHE A 39 11.82 3.16 7.29
C PHE A 39 13.08 3.07 6.43
N THR A 40 14.25 3.05 7.08
CA THR A 40 15.54 2.84 6.43
C THR A 40 16.30 1.73 7.18
N LEU A 41 16.99 0.88 6.42
CA LEU A 41 17.79 -0.23 6.95
C LEU A 41 19.22 0.20 7.35
N GLY A 42 19.60 1.46 7.12
CA GLY A 42 20.94 1.97 7.41
C GLY A 42 20.97 3.48 7.67
N GLN A 43 22.12 3.96 8.13
CA GLN A 43 22.39 5.39 8.33
C GLN A 43 23.06 5.96 7.06
N GLY A 44 22.79 7.22 6.73
CA GLY A 44 23.51 7.94 5.66
C GLY A 44 23.04 7.69 4.22
N GLY A 45 21.80 7.28 4.02
CA GLY A 45 21.20 7.13 2.69
C GLY A 45 20.92 8.47 1.98
N PRO A 46 20.63 8.43 0.65
CA PRO A 46 20.27 9.61 -0.11
C PRO A 46 19.01 10.30 0.47
N LEU A 47 18.97 11.63 0.36
CA LEU A 47 17.80 12.41 0.76
C LEU A 47 16.68 12.24 -0.27
N PHE A 48 15.67 11.47 0.08
CA PHE A 48 14.45 11.35 -0.73
C PHE A 48 13.53 12.55 -0.49
N LYS A 49 13.07 13.18 -1.57
CA LYS A 49 12.10 14.30 -1.51
C LYS A 49 10.65 13.83 -1.39
N GLY A 50 10.38 12.55 -1.63
CA GLY A 50 9.06 11.94 -1.53
C GLY A 50 9.16 10.42 -1.47
N HIS A 51 8.19 9.80 -0.81
CA HIS A 51 8.04 8.36 -0.65
C HIS A 51 6.53 8.06 -0.57
N HIS A 52 6.08 6.96 -1.17
CA HIS A 52 4.67 6.52 -1.14
C HIS A 52 4.50 5.31 -0.22
N ALA A 53 3.26 4.78 -0.13
CA ALA A 53 2.87 3.62 0.67
C ALA A 53 2.40 3.90 2.11
N GLY A 54 2.08 5.14 2.47
CA GLY A 54 1.24 5.35 3.63
C GLY A 54 -0.24 5.05 3.33
N ILE A 55 -1.00 4.79 4.40
CA ILE A 55 -2.40 4.33 4.35
C ILE A 55 -3.41 5.49 4.41
N THR A 56 -2.93 6.73 4.33
CA THR A 56 -3.80 7.91 4.42
C THR A 56 -4.61 8.11 3.12
N PRO A 57 -5.80 8.73 3.18
CA PRO A 57 -6.56 9.05 1.97
C PRO A 57 -5.73 9.84 0.95
N ASP A 58 -4.93 10.80 1.40
CA ASP A 58 -4.11 11.65 0.53
C ASP A 58 -3.05 10.85 -0.25
N GLU A 59 -2.59 9.71 0.27
CA GLU A 59 -1.63 8.82 -0.41
C GLU A 59 -2.29 7.72 -1.23
N MET A 60 -3.47 7.25 -0.83
CA MET A 60 -4.14 6.09 -1.44
C MET A 60 -5.07 6.48 -2.60
N GLN A 61 -5.58 7.71 -2.63
CA GLN A 61 -6.50 8.15 -3.68
C GLN A 61 -5.73 8.44 -4.98
N VAL A 62 -6.10 7.73 -6.05
CA VAL A 62 -5.52 7.91 -7.40
C VAL A 62 -6.63 8.25 -8.39
N PRO A 63 -6.40 9.17 -9.36
CA PRO A 63 -7.40 9.52 -10.34
C PRO A 63 -7.67 8.37 -11.29
N LEU A 64 -8.93 7.96 -11.41
CA LEU A 64 -9.41 7.04 -12.45
C LEU A 64 -10.10 7.84 -13.55
N ILE A 65 -9.51 7.84 -14.74
CA ILE A 65 -10.08 8.52 -15.92
C ILE A 65 -10.62 7.44 -16.84
N VAL A 66 -11.93 7.50 -17.14
CA VAL A 66 -12.61 6.62 -18.09
C VAL A 66 -13.15 7.48 -19.23
N PHE A 67 -12.88 7.07 -20.47
CA PHE A 67 -13.35 7.73 -21.67
C PHE A 67 -14.05 6.71 -22.55
N GLN A 68 -15.26 7.04 -22.99
CA GLN A 68 -15.97 6.32 -24.04
C GLN A 68 -16.07 7.28 -25.23
N GLY A 69 -15.43 6.92 -26.34
CA GLY A 69 -15.54 7.70 -27.57
C GLY A 69 -16.93 7.58 -28.17
N ASP A 70 -17.39 8.64 -28.83
CA ASP A 70 -18.59 8.58 -29.66
C ASP A 70 -18.35 7.63 -30.84
N ASP A 71 -19.31 6.74 -31.10
CA ASP A 71 -19.31 5.90 -32.30
C ASP A 71 -19.61 6.83 -33.50
N LEU A 72 -18.59 7.12 -34.30
CA LEU A 72 -18.75 7.82 -35.57
C LEU A 72 -19.35 6.84 -36.59
N SER A 73 -20.66 6.58 -36.46
CA SER A 73 -21.46 5.85 -37.44
C SER A 73 -22.49 6.75 -38.11
#